data_AF-A0A975S6Q2-F1
#
_entry.id   AF-A0A975S6Q2-F1
#
_cell.length_a   1.000
_cell.length_b   1.000
_cell.length_c   1.000
_cell.angle_alpha   90.00
_cell.angle_beta   90.00
_cell.angle_gamma   90.00
#
_symmetry.space_group_name_H-M   'P 1'
#
loop_
_entity.id
_entity.type
_entity.pdbx_description
1 polymer ?
#
loop_
_entity_poly.entity_id
_entity_poly.type
_entity_poly.pdbx_seq_one_letter_code
_entity_poly.pdbx_strand_id
1 'polypeptide(L)'
;MGESHVFVTKGSLTNFACDAWLLPTDRAYSIKKHWLDAVCGLEAAVKENLDEDFASGSKLTQPLDSWSAGKPLPVLTAVPYEGISSVEDLLPPVREFVRVAAERARARWAPSRADTARPVPLLGIPLFGTGGGGAGFVVGDVIKRLLGEARRAAAEAQVDVALVLRDEKDFAFAQELRKREGTDWWPALNQDLRNQAEPLAAHARSGKLVPFMGAGVSMSAGAPSWGQLLDGLASDAHLSDREKESLKNRSNLDQAGILRSIFNERVNRGETSFNQAIASHVDLKRYGLAPALLASLGSREAITLNYDTLFEAASADAGFPRTVIPGGVQEKNAWLLKLHGSVTDPESIVLTRDDYLGFNVSRNALSALVKATLMTQHLLFVGFGLEDDHFHEILHDVRRALPEAMHEKNGIATALMLSKDPLGERMWSNQLSLVSMGPDTNGRTARALEIFLDYLVAMATDSHSYLLADGYEQALTDAERLLRKRLQDLSDQFTDEEKESSGGRRLQEMLGELGAEN
;
A
#
# COMPACT_ATOMS: atom_id res chain seq x y z
N MET A 1 10.13 -23.66 -4.15
CA MET A 1 9.91 -22.88 -2.92
C MET A 1 10.04 -21.42 -3.30
N GLY A 2 9.11 -20.55 -2.88
CA GLY A 2 9.17 -19.13 -3.22
C GLY A 2 10.24 -18.43 -2.40
N GLU A 3 11.10 -17.64 -3.05
CA GLU A 3 12.04 -16.75 -2.37
C GLU A 3 11.26 -15.74 -1.51
N SER A 4 11.68 -15.48 -0.27
CA SER A 4 11.13 -14.44 0.61
C SER A 4 11.42 -13.03 0.10
N HIS A 5 10.59 -12.05 0.44
CA HIS A 5 10.86 -10.63 0.15
C HIS A 5 10.63 -9.75 1.38
N VAL A 6 11.43 -8.69 1.53
CA VAL A 6 11.23 -7.65 2.54
C VAL A 6 10.78 -6.38 1.85
N PHE A 7 9.51 -6.04 2.05
CA PHE A 7 8.88 -4.81 1.59
C PHE A 7 9.19 -3.67 2.56
N VAL A 8 9.31 -2.45 2.03
CA VAL A 8 9.39 -1.23 2.84
C VAL A 8 8.34 -0.26 2.34
N THR A 9 7.42 0.14 3.21
CA THR A 9 6.29 1.00 2.84
C THR A 9 5.94 1.98 3.95
N LYS A 10 5.38 3.13 3.57
CA LYS A 10 4.79 4.03 4.55
C LYS A 10 3.41 3.58 4.97
N GLY A 11 3.10 3.78 6.24
CA GLY A 11 1.74 3.56 6.75
C GLY A 11 1.68 3.22 8.24
N SER A 12 0.53 2.68 8.66
CA SER A 12 0.29 2.21 10.02
C SER A 12 -0.07 0.72 10.06
N LEU A 13 0.65 -0.07 10.86
CA LEU A 13 0.31 -1.48 11.07
C LEU A 13 -1.10 -1.72 11.62
N THR A 14 -1.69 -0.73 12.32
CA THR A 14 -3.06 -0.86 12.85
C THR A 14 -4.11 -0.96 11.73
N ASN A 15 -3.82 -0.30 10.60
CA ASN A 15 -4.66 -0.20 9.41
C ASN A 15 -4.12 -1.06 8.25
N PHE A 16 -3.02 -1.78 8.45
CA PHE A 16 -2.39 -2.60 7.41
C PHE A 16 -2.92 -4.04 7.45
N ALA A 17 -3.24 -4.59 6.29
CA ALA A 17 -3.64 -5.97 6.12
C ALA A 17 -2.40 -6.86 5.95
N CYS A 18 -2.21 -7.78 6.89
CA CYS A 18 -1.18 -8.81 6.87
C CYS A 18 -1.67 -10.04 7.66
N ASP A 19 -0.92 -11.14 7.65
CA ASP A 19 -1.34 -12.37 8.33
C ASP A 19 -1.02 -12.30 9.84
N ALA A 20 0.12 -11.72 10.21
CA ALA A 20 0.50 -11.43 11.58
C ALA A 20 1.40 -10.18 11.66
N TRP A 21 1.49 -9.55 12.82
CA TRP A 21 2.29 -8.34 13.00
C TRP A 21 2.94 -8.26 14.38
N LEU A 22 4.09 -7.60 14.44
CA LEU A 22 4.87 -7.41 15.65
C LEU A 22 4.26 -6.30 16.50
N LEU A 23 3.82 -6.64 17.71
CA LEU A 23 3.33 -5.70 18.71
C LEU A 23 4.42 -5.47 19.77
N PRO A 24 5.09 -4.31 19.77
CA PRO A 24 6.16 -4.02 20.73
C PRO A 24 5.60 -3.89 22.15
N THR A 25 6.22 -4.58 23.11
CA THR A 25 5.92 -4.50 24.54
C THR A 25 7.17 -4.79 25.36
N ASP A 26 7.18 -4.46 26.65
CA ASP A 26 8.14 -5.03 27.59
C ASP A 26 7.62 -6.37 28.17
N ARG A 27 8.43 -7.01 29.03
CA ARG A 27 8.08 -8.25 29.74
C ARG A 27 6.95 -8.09 30.77
N ALA A 28 6.63 -6.84 31.13
CA ALA A 28 5.52 -6.50 32.03
C ALA A 28 4.24 -6.16 31.26
N TYR A 29 4.19 -6.44 29.95
CA TYR A 29 3.05 -6.18 29.07
C TYR A 29 2.70 -4.67 28.95
N SER A 30 3.70 -3.79 29.09
CA SER A 30 3.55 -2.34 28.89
C SER A 30 3.49 -2.02 27.40
N ILE A 31 2.26 -1.85 26.91
CA ILE A 31 1.98 -1.49 25.52
C ILE A 31 1.68 0.00 25.43
N LYS A 32 2.31 0.71 24.48
CA LYS A 32 2.04 2.14 24.26
C LYS A 32 0.56 2.36 23.93
N LYS A 33 -0.03 3.40 24.55
CA LYS A 33 -1.46 3.73 24.46
C LYS A 33 -2.00 3.81 23.02
N HIS A 34 -1.24 4.34 22.08
CA HIS A 34 -1.68 4.45 20.69
C HIS A 34 -1.99 3.09 20.02
N TRP A 35 -1.37 1.99 20.45
CA TRP A 35 -1.72 0.65 19.97
C TRP A 35 -3.05 0.18 20.55
N LEU A 36 -3.27 0.42 21.85
CA LEU A 36 -4.50 0.03 22.56
C LEU A 36 -5.71 0.82 22.04
N ASP A 37 -5.55 2.12 21.80
CA ASP A 37 -6.60 2.99 21.29
C ASP A 37 -6.99 2.63 19.84
N ALA A 38 -6.02 2.21 19.01
CA ALA A 38 -6.24 1.94 17.59
C ALA A 38 -6.78 0.52 17.31
N VAL A 39 -6.53 -0.45 18.18
CA VAL A 39 -6.92 -1.86 17.96
C VAL A 39 -7.94 -2.29 19.01
N CYS A 40 -9.21 -2.21 18.63
CA CYS A 40 -10.32 -2.62 19.51
C CYS A 40 -10.17 -4.07 20.00
N GLY A 41 -10.30 -4.27 21.32
CA GLY A 41 -10.18 -5.56 22.00
C GLY A 41 -8.75 -5.99 22.32
N LEU A 42 -7.72 -5.21 21.93
CA LEU A 42 -6.33 -5.58 22.15
C LEU A 42 -5.98 -5.70 23.64
N GLU A 43 -6.37 -4.73 24.46
CA GLU A 43 -6.06 -4.73 25.89
C GLU A 43 -6.65 -5.96 26.62
N ALA A 44 -7.90 -6.32 26.29
CA ALA A 44 -8.56 -7.49 26.87
C ALA A 44 -7.84 -8.78 26.45
N ALA A 45 -7.52 -8.92 25.16
CA ALA A 45 -6.81 -10.09 24.65
C ALA A 45 -5.42 -10.27 25.29
N VAL A 46 -4.70 -9.18 25.55
CA VAL A 46 -3.40 -9.25 26.24
C VAL A 46 -3.57 -9.76 27.68
N LYS A 47 -4.56 -9.25 28.41
CA LYS A 47 -4.86 -9.71 29.79
C LYS A 47 -5.29 -11.17 29.86
N GLU A 48 -5.99 -11.67 28.83
CA GLU A 48 -6.43 -13.06 28.75
C GLU A 48 -5.31 -14.04 28.37
N ASN A 49 -4.20 -13.55 27.79
CA ASN A 49 -3.11 -14.39 27.29
C ASN A 49 -1.83 -14.24 28.13
N LEU A 50 -1.86 -13.76 29.38
CA LEU A 50 -0.63 -13.63 30.18
C LEU A 50 0.11 -14.98 30.32
N ASP A 51 1.42 -14.94 30.13
CA ASP A 51 2.28 -16.11 30.08
C ASP A 51 3.55 -15.93 30.93
N GLU A 52 3.87 -16.94 31.74
CA GLU A 52 5.00 -16.92 32.67
C GLU A 52 6.36 -17.03 31.95
N ASP A 53 6.44 -17.75 30.83
CA ASP A 53 7.68 -17.88 30.05
C ASP A 53 8.02 -16.56 29.34
N PHE A 54 7.00 -15.82 28.88
CA PHE A 54 7.20 -14.49 28.31
C PHE A 54 7.61 -13.48 29.39
N ALA A 55 6.91 -13.48 30.54
CA ALA A 55 7.20 -12.57 31.64
C ALA A 55 8.59 -12.79 32.26
N SER A 56 9.03 -14.05 32.37
CA SER A 56 10.37 -14.40 32.85
C SER A 56 11.48 -14.12 31.82
N GLY A 57 11.13 -13.99 30.54
CA GLY A 57 12.07 -13.80 29.43
C GLY A 57 12.64 -15.11 28.86
N SER A 58 12.06 -16.25 29.20
CA SER A 58 12.37 -17.55 28.57
C SER A 58 11.97 -17.61 27.10
N LYS A 59 10.93 -16.85 26.71
CA LYS A 59 10.61 -16.54 25.31
C LYS A 59 10.50 -15.04 25.10
N LEU A 60 10.87 -14.57 23.92
CA LEU A 60 10.83 -13.14 23.58
C LEU A 60 9.55 -12.76 22.84
N THR A 61 8.75 -13.74 22.43
CA THR A 61 7.53 -13.50 21.66
C THR A 61 6.35 -14.33 22.13
N GLN A 62 5.15 -13.77 21.95
CA GLN A 62 3.91 -14.43 22.34
C GLN A 62 2.75 -14.02 21.41
N PRO A 63 2.19 -14.96 20.62
CA PRO A 63 1.00 -14.70 19.82
C PRO A 63 -0.24 -14.61 20.71
N LEU A 64 -1.20 -13.76 20.34
CA LEU A 64 -2.52 -13.73 20.98
C LEU A 64 -3.41 -14.81 20.35
N ASP A 65 -3.31 -16.05 20.84
CA ASP A 65 -3.93 -17.22 20.19
C ASP A 65 -5.48 -17.15 20.16
N SER A 66 -6.12 -16.45 21.10
CA SER A 66 -7.57 -16.19 21.09
C SER A 66 -8.02 -15.13 20.06
N TRP A 67 -7.10 -14.56 19.28
CA TRP A 67 -7.39 -13.47 18.35
C TRP A 67 -8.19 -13.91 17.12
N SER A 68 -9.24 -13.16 16.79
CA SER A 68 -10.17 -13.42 15.68
C SER A 68 -9.47 -13.87 14.38
N ALA A 69 -9.90 -15.01 13.84
CA ALA A 69 -9.29 -15.69 12.68
C ALA A 69 -9.18 -14.80 11.43
N GLY A 70 -10.12 -13.86 11.23
CA GLY A 70 -10.14 -12.96 10.07
C GLY A 70 -9.34 -11.66 10.22
N LYS A 71 -8.66 -11.45 11.35
CA LYS A 71 -7.85 -10.25 11.60
C LYS A 71 -6.36 -10.60 11.66
N PRO A 72 -5.45 -9.71 11.17
CA PRO A 72 -4.03 -9.81 11.43
C PRO A 72 -3.73 -10.13 12.90
N LEU A 73 -2.98 -11.20 13.14
CA LEU A 73 -2.63 -11.69 14.47
C LEU A 73 -1.55 -10.80 15.11
N PRO A 74 -1.82 -10.13 16.24
CA PRO A 74 -0.79 -9.46 17.02
C PRO A 74 0.10 -10.50 17.70
N VAL A 75 1.42 -10.31 17.59
CA VAL A 75 2.41 -11.11 18.32
C VAL A 75 3.19 -10.16 19.20
N LEU A 76 2.96 -10.26 20.51
CA LEU A 76 3.71 -9.53 21.52
C LEU A 76 5.19 -9.87 21.37
N THR A 77 6.03 -8.84 21.32
CA THR A 77 7.47 -9.00 21.15
C THR A 77 8.18 -8.13 22.17
N ALA A 78 8.97 -8.79 23.02
CA ALA A 78 9.67 -8.18 24.13
C ALA A 78 10.78 -7.26 23.63
N VAL A 79 10.73 -6.00 24.06
CA VAL A 79 11.76 -4.98 23.86
C VAL A 79 12.39 -4.67 25.22
N PRO A 80 13.73 -4.45 25.29
CA PRO A 80 14.40 -4.14 26.56
C PRO A 80 13.77 -2.96 27.32
N TYR A 81 13.53 -3.14 28.62
CA TYR A 81 12.85 -2.16 29.48
C TYR A 81 13.71 -0.95 29.83
N GLU A 82 15.03 -1.15 30.04
CA GLU A 82 15.97 -0.10 30.44
C GLU A 82 16.56 0.69 29.25
N GLY A 83 15.93 0.58 28.08
CA GLY A 83 16.45 1.12 26.84
C GLY A 83 17.40 0.16 26.13
N ILE A 84 17.81 0.56 24.92
CA ILE A 84 18.69 -0.26 24.08
C ILE A 84 20.14 0.08 24.42
N SER A 85 20.82 -0.83 25.11
CA SER A 85 22.28 -0.76 25.34
C SER A 85 23.07 -1.03 24.06
N SER A 86 22.56 -1.91 23.20
CA SER A 86 23.13 -2.25 21.89
C SER A 86 22.01 -2.58 20.92
N VAL A 87 22.08 -2.09 19.68
CA VAL A 87 21.06 -2.39 18.64
C VAL A 87 20.90 -3.90 18.42
N GLU A 88 21.95 -4.66 18.70
CA GLU A 88 22.03 -6.12 18.67
C GLU A 88 20.99 -6.80 19.59
N ASP A 89 20.57 -6.14 20.67
CA ASP A 89 19.55 -6.65 21.59
C ASP A 89 18.16 -6.76 20.93
N LEU A 90 17.93 -6.03 19.83
CA LEU A 90 16.69 -6.09 19.07
C LEU A 90 16.62 -7.27 18.09
N LEU A 91 17.76 -7.89 17.74
CA LEU A 91 17.79 -8.93 16.70
C LEU A 91 17.14 -10.25 17.14
N PRO A 92 17.39 -10.79 18.35
CA PRO A 92 16.74 -12.02 18.79
C PRO A 92 15.21 -11.93 18.85
N PRO A 93 14.59 -10.85 19.39
CA PRO A 93 13.14 -10.67 19.32
C PRO A 93 12.57 -10.67 17.90
N VAL A 94 13.23 -10.00 16.93
CA VAL A 94 12.80 -9.99 15.52
C VAL A 94 12.83 -11.39 14.93
N ARG A 95 13.92 -12.14 15.15
CA ARG A 95 14.06 -13.50 14.64
C ARG A 95 13.00 -14.44 15.20
N GLU A 96 12.78 -14.36 16.52
CA GLU A 96 11.78 -15.18 17.19
C GLU A 96 10.37 -14.80 16.72
N PHE A 97 10.09 -13.50 16.54
CA PHE A 97 8.83 -13.01 15.99
C PHE A 97 8.57 -13.59 14.62
N VAL A 98 9.50 -13.46 13.66
CA VAL A 98 9.32 -13.97 12.31
C VAL A 98 9.04 -15.47 12.32
N ARG A 99 9.78 -16.24 13.13
CA ARG A 99 9.58 -17.69 13.26
C ARG A 99 8.18 -18.03 13.79
N VAL A 100 7.77 -17.45 14.92
CA VAL A 100 6.48 -17.72 15.59
C VAL A 100 5.31 -17.23 14.74
N ALA A 101 5.41 -16.01 14.21
CA ALA A 101 4.39 -15.42 13.37
C ALA A 101 4.21 -16.20 12.06
N ALA A 102 5.29 -16.68 11.44
CA ALA A 102 5.21 -17.53 10.24
C ALA A 102 4.48 -18.85 10.51
N GLU A 103 4.78 -19.52 11.62
CA GLU A 103 4.11 -20.75 12.03
C GLU A 103 2.61 -20.53 12.25
N ARG A 104 2.25 -19.51 13.03
CA ARG A 104 0.84 -19.17 13.32
C ARG A 104 0.09 -18.69 12.09
N ALA A 105 0.72 -17.89 11.23
CA ALA A 105 0.12 -17.43 9.98
C ALA A 105 -0.24 -18.59 9.06
N ARG A 106 0.64 -19.59 8.92
CA ARG A 106 0.36 -20.81 8.15
C ARG A 106 -0.75 -21.66 8.76
N ALA A 107 -0.77 -21.82 10.08
CA ALA A 107 -1.82 -22.56 10.77
C ALA A 107 -3.21 -21.91 10.59
N ARG A 108 -3.25 -20.57 10.54
CA ARG A 108 -4.46 -19.78 10.29
C ARG A 108 -4.80 -19.63 8.80
N TRP A 109 -3.93 -20.10 7.91
CA TRP A 109 -4.09 -19.92 6.48
C TRP A 109 -5.20 -20.83 5.95
N ALA A 110 -6.39 -20.27 5.74
CA ALA A 110 -7.53 -21.02 5.23
C ALA A 110 -7.32 -21.45 3.76
N PRO A 111 -7.70 -22.69 3.37
CA PRO A 111 -7.71 -23.13 1.96
C PRO A 111 -8.67 -22.35 1.06
N SER A 112 -9.64 -21.61 1.60
CA SER A 112 -10.62 -20.80 0.84
C SER A 112 -10.00 -19.62 0.06
N ARG A 113 -8.70 -19.41 0.23
CA ARG A 113 -7.85 -18.46 -0.50
C ARG A 113 -7.32 -19.02 -1.84
N ALA A 114 -7.83 -20.18 -2.28
CA ALA A 114 -7.20 -21.16 -3.17
C ALA A 114 -6.57 -20.65 -4.48
N ASP A 115 -7.14 -19.65 -5.17
CA ASP A 115 -6.68 -19.32 -6.54
C ASP A 115 -6.12 -17.89 -6.72
N THR A 116 -6.33 -16.98 -5.76
CA THR A 116 -5.90 -15.57 -5.83
C THR A 116 -5.03 -15.12 -4.65
N ALA A 117 -4.74 -15.99 -3.69
CA ALA A 117 -3.96 -15.61 -2.53
C ALA A 117 -2.45 -15.58 -2.76
N ARG A 118 -1.78 -14.75 -1.95
CA ARG A 118 -0.32 -14.68 -1.88
C ARG A 118 0.28 -16.09 -1.72
N PRO A 119 1.44 -16.39 -2.31
CA PRO A 119 2.04 -17.72 -2.23
C PRO A 119 2.74 -17.99 -0.88
N VAL A 120 3.03 -16.93 -0.10
CA VAL A 120 3.69 -16.99 1.22
C VAL A 120 3.09 -15.93 2.15
N PRO A 121 3.13 -16.13 3.48
CA PRO A 121 2.46 -15.23 4.41
C PRO A 121 3.16 -13.87 4.41
N LEU A 122 2.40 -12.80 4.69
CA LEU A 122 2.94 -11.47 4.89
C LEU A 122 2.94 -11.12 6.37
N LEU A 123 4.11 -10.81 6.93
CA LEU A 123 4.28 -10.38 8.31
C LEU A 123 4.54 -8.87 8.38
N GLY A 124 3.89 -8.15 9.28
CA GLY A 124 4.11 -6.71 9.49
C GLY A 124 5.08 -6.43 10.64
N ILE A 125 6.08 -5.58 10.42
CA ILE A 125 7.03 -5.14 11.45
C ILE A 125 7.04 -3.60 11.49
N PRO A 126 6.83 -2.96 12.65
CA PRO A 126 7.00 -1.51 12.78
C PRO A 126 8.47 -1.17 13.02
N LEU A 127 8.83 0.11 12.96
CA LEU A 127 10.01 0.56 13.69
C LEU A 127 9.70 0.52 15.19
N PHE A 128 10.58 -0.09 15.99
CA PHE A 128 10.43 -0.16 17.44
C PHE A 128 11.79 -0.01 18.12
N GLY A 129 11.76 0.24 19.42
CA GLY A 129 12.97 0.44 20.21
C GLY A 129 13.56 1.86 20.15
N THR A 130 13.05 2.74 19.29
CA THR A 130 13.59 4.10 19.07
C THR A 130 12.99 5.18 19.97
N GLY A 131 11.86 4.94 20.63
CA GLY A 131 11.16 5.94 21.45
C GLY A 131 11.06 5.60 22.93
N GLY A 132 11.68 6.41 23.80
CA GLY A 132 11.50 6.40 25.26
C GLY A 132 12.59 5.68 26.09
N GLY A 133 13.69 5.24 25.48
CA GLY A 133 14.73 4.45 26.18
C GLY A 133 16.12 4.57 25.55
N GLY A 134 16.63 5.79 25.34
CA GLY A 134 18.03 6.02 24.96
C GLY A 134 18.43 5.72 23.50
N ALA A 135 17.63 5.01 22.71
CA ALA A 135 17.98 4.67 21.32
C ALA A 135 17.60 5.73 20.27
N GLY A 136 17.02 6.86 20.68
CA GLY A 136 16.73 7.99 19.77
C GLY A 136 18.00 8.54 19.10
N PHE A 137 19.18 8.25 19.66
CA PHE A 137 20.48 8.64 19.12
C PHE A 137 21.07 7.66 18.09
N VAL A 138 20.40 6.54 17.78
CA VAL A 138 20.90 5.48 16.86
C VAL A 138 19.81 4.90 15.94
N VAL A 139 18.78 5.68 15.63
CA VAL A 139 17.65 5.28 14.74
C VAL A 139 18.14 4.69 13.41
N GLY A 140 19.14 5.30 12.78
CA GLY A 140 19.69 4.82 11.52
C GLY A 140 20.28 3.40 11.64
N ASP A 141 21.02 3.13 12.71
CA ASP A 141 21.57 1.80 12.95
C ASP A 141 20.48 0.77 13.27
N VAL A 142 19.44 1.17 14.00
CA VAL A 142 18.27 0.32 14.25
C VAL A 142 17.61 -0.09 12.93
N ILE A 143 17.33 0.85 12.03
CA ILE A 143 16.72 0.54 10.72
C ILE A 143 17.60 -0.41 9.91
N LYS A 144 18.90 -0.12 9.84
CA LYS A 144 19.87 -0.95 9.10
C LYS A 144 19.91 -2.38 9.61
N ARG A 145 19.96 -2.55 10.94
CA ARG A 145 20.01 -3.87 11.58
C ARG A 145 18.69 -4.61 11.47
N LEU A 146 17.57 -3.91 11.63
CA LEU A 146 16.23 -4.46 11.48
C LEU A 146 15.99 -4.97 10.05
N LEU A 147 16.37 -4.21 9.02
CA LEU A 147 16.29 -4.62 7.63
C LEU A 147 17.09 -5.90 7.36
N GLY A 148 18.34 -5.95 7.83
CA GLY A 148 19.22 -7.11 7.65
C GLY A 148 18.67 -8.36 8.34
N GLU A 149 18.23 -8.26 9.59
CA GLU A 149 17.68 -9.39 10.33
C GLU A 149 16.31 -9.82 9.80
N ALA A 150 15.43 -8.88 9.42
CA ALA A 150 14.16 -9.20 8.77
C ALA A 150 14.38 -9.98 7.47
N ARG A 151 15.34 -9.58 6.63
CA ARG A 151 15.68 -10.30 5.39
C ARG A 151 16.16 -11.71 5.67
N ARG A 152 17.04 -11.88 6.66
CA ARG A 152 17.58 -13.17 7.04
C ARG A 152 16.51 -14.10 7.61
N ALA A 153 15.75 -13.62 8.60
CA ALA A 153 14.70 -14.39 9.26
C ALA A 153 13.55 -14.72 8.31
N ALA A 154 13.17 -13.81 7.40
CA ALA A 154 12.15 -14.04 6.38
C ALA A 154 12.56 -15.17 5.41
N ALA A 155 13.83 -15.19 4.99
CA ALA A 155 14.37 -16.25 4.14
C ALA A 155 14.40 -17.60 4.84
N GLU A 156 14.88 -17.65 6.08
CA GLU A 156 14.88 -18.86 6.92
C GLU A 156 13.45 -19.39 7.12
N ALA A 157 12.49 -18.51 7.39
CA ALA A 157 11.11 -18.87 7.65
C ALA A 157 10.26 -19.04 6.38
N GLN A 158 10.76 -18.71 5.18
CA GLN A 158 10.02 -18.70 3.90
C GLN A 158 8.71 -17.90 3.93
N VAL A 159 8.81 -16.64 4.38
CA VAL A 159 7.70 -15.69 4.46
C VAL A 159 8.09 -14.34 3.87
N ASP A 160 7.11 -13.50 3.58
CA ASP A 160 7.35 -12.09 3.28
C ASP A 160 7.23 -11.26 4.55
N VAL A 161 8.01 -10.17 4.61
CA VAL A 161 7.94 -9.18 5.69
C VAL A 161 7.69 -7.81 5.09
N ALA A 162 6.80 -7.02 5.68
CA ALA A 162 6.64 -5.59 5.40
C ALA A 162 7.13 -4.79 6.61
N LEU A 163 8.21 -4.03 6.42
CA LEU A 163 8.62 -2.98 7.33
C LEU A 163 7.74 -1.75 7.07
N VAL A 164 6.84 -1.46 8.00
CA VAL A 164 5.84 -0.39 7.89
C VAL A 164 6.28 0.80 8.74
N LEU A 165 6.63 1.90 8.06
CA LEU A 165 7.23 3.09 8.66
C LEU A 165 6.25 4.27 8.58
N ARG A 166 6.14 5.06 9.64
CA ARG A 166 5.24 6.23 9.66
C ARG A 166 5.98 7.50 9.23
N ASP A 167 7.19 7.68 9.73
CA ASP A 167 7.95 8.89 9.52
C ASP A 167 8.69 8.88 8.17
N GLU A 168 8.61 10.00 7.45
CA GLU A 168 9.25 10.16 6.14
C GLU A 168 10.77 9.94 6.21
N LYS A 169 11.41 10.37 7.32
CA LYS A 169 12.85 10.24 7.55
C LYS A 169 13.29 8.77 7.60
N ASP A 170 12.56 7.95 8.37
CA ASP A 170 12.83 6.52 8.51
C ASP A 170 12.63 5.79 7.18
N PHE A 171 11.53 6.10 6.49
CA PHE A 171 11.20 5.52 5.21
C PHE A 171 12.24 5.85 4.14
N ALA A 172 12.58 7.13 4.01
CA ALA A 172 13.61 7.61 3.08
C ALA A 172 14.96 6.93 3.34
N PHE A 173 15.37 6.85 4.61
CA PHE A 173 16.63 6.21 4.98
C PHE A 173 16.62 4.70 4.68
N ALA A 174 15.52 4.00 4.99
CA ALA A 174 15.38 2.58 4.68
C ALA A 174 15.49 2.30 3.17
N GLN A 175 14.84 3.11 2.32
CA GLN A 175 14.95 2.98 0.87
C GLN A 175 16.36 3.28 0.37
N GLU A 176 17.02 4.27 0.94
CA GLU A 176 18.39 4.61 0.58
C GLU A 176 19.39 3.49 0.92
N LEU A 177 19.25 2.84 2.08
CA LEU A 177 20.05 1.65 2.41
C LEU A 177 19.86 0.54 1.35
N ARG A 178 18.62 0.29 0.93
CA ARG A 178 18.31 -0.72 -0.10
C ARG A 178 18.90 -0.33 -1.46
N LYS A 179 18.84 0.95 -1.84
CA LYS A 179 19.45 1.47 -3.07
C LYS A 179 20.97 1.26 -3.11
N ARG A 180 21.66 1.53 -2.00
CA ARG A 180 23.13 1.37 -1.89
C ARG A 180 23.60 -0.07 -2.01
N GLU A 181 22.87 -1.00 -1.40
CA GLU A 181 23.18 -2.43 -1.47
C GLU A 181 22.78 -3.04 -2.82
N GLY A 182 22.03 -2.31 -3.65
CA GLY A 182 21.79 -2.63 -5.05
C GLY A 182 20.66 -3.63 -5.28
N THR A 183 20.73 -4.35 -6.39
CA THR A 183 19.64 -5.20 -6.90
C THR A 183 19.38 -6.46 -6.06
N ASP A 184 20.26 -6.79 -5.12
CA ASP A 184 20.14 -7.95 -4.24
C ASP A 184 18.91 -7.88 -3.32
N TRP A 185 18.32 -6.69 -3.17
CA TRP A 185 17.04 -6.48 -2.47
C TRP A 185 15.80 -6.86 -3.28
N TRP A 186 15.94 -7.09 -4.60
CA TRP A 186 14.85 -7.48 -5.50
C TRP A 186 15.26 -8.64 -6.43
N PRO A 187 15.68 -9.80 -5.87
CA PRO A 187 16.18 -10.91 -6.66
C PRO A 187 15.10 -11.50 -7.59
N ALA A 188 13.83 -11.38 -7.21
CA ALA A 188 12.69 -11.85 -7.99
C ALA A 188 12.41 -11.02 -9.27
N LEU A 189 12.96 -9.81 -9.39
CA LEU A 189 12.81 -8.98 -10.59
C LEU A 189 13.94 -9.28 -11.57
N ASN A 190 13.59 -9.53 -12.83
CA ASN A 190 14.59 -9.60 -13.90
C ASN A 190 15.02 -8.19 -14.35
N GLN A 191 16.05 -8.11 -15.19
CA GLN A 191 16.56 -6.82 -15.65
C GLN A 191 15.54 -6.05 -16.50
N ASP A 192 14.71 -6.74 -17.28
CA ASP A 192 13.70 -6.10 -18.14
C ASP A 192 12.63 -5.38 -17.32
N LEU A 193 12.14 -5.99 -16.23
CA LEU A 193 11.18 -5.37 -15.32
C LEU A 193 11.81 -4.17 -14.60
N ARG A 194 13.09 -4.26 -14.18
CA ARG A 194 13.79 -3.12 -13.59
C ARG A 194 13.91 -1.96 -14.57
N ASN A 195 14.34 -2.23 -15.81
CA ASN A 195 14.44 -1.23 -16.88
C ASN A 195 13.07 -0.57 -17.20
N GLN A 196 11.95 -1.28 -16.99
CA GLN A 196 10.60 -0.73 -17.15
C GLN A 196 10.13 0.09 -15.93
N ALA A 197 10.59 -0.25 -14.72
CA ALA A 197 10.28 0.49 -13.51
C ALA A 197 11.06 1.81 -13.39
N GLU A 198 12.30 1.88 -13.87
CA GLU A 198 13.15 3.07 -13.75
C GLU A 198 12.54 4.35 -14.38
N PRO A 199 11.99 4.33 -15.61
CA PRO A 199 11.29 5.49 -16.17
C PRO A 199 10.07 5.88 -15.34
N LEU A 200 9.29 4.92 -14.84
CA LEU A 200 8.14 5.19 -13.97
C LEU A 200 8.57 5.87 -12.67
N ALA A 201 9.69 5.43 -12.08
CA ALA A 201 10.27 6.03 -10.89
C ALA A 201 10.69 7.48 -11.13
N ALA A 202 11.26 7.78 -12.31
CA ALA A 202 11.61 9.14 -12.70
C ALA A 202 10.36 10.04 -12.87
N HIS A 203 9.27 9.51 -13.43
CA HIS A 203 7.99 10.22 -13.48
C HIS A 203 7.46 10.48 -12.06
N ALA A 204 7.55 9.51 -11.15
CA ALA A 204 7.14 9.69 -9.76
C ALA A 204 7.95 10.79 -9.05
N ARG A 205 9.30 10.75 -9.13
CA ARG A 205 10.19 11.78 -8.56
C ARG A 205 9.89 13.19 -9.07
N SER A 206 9.57 13.32 -10.35
CA SER A 206 9.24 14.61 -10.96
C SER A 206 7.81 15.08 -10.70
N GLY A 207 7.02 14.34 -9.90
CA GLY A 207 5.62 14.65 -9.63
C GLY A 207 4.74 14.52 -10.88
N LYS A 208 5.14 13.66 -11.83
CA LYS A 208 4.51 13.45 -13.14
C LYS A 208 3.80 12.11 -13.28
N LEU A 209 3.73 11.30 -12.23
CA LEU A 209 3.10 9.97 -12.26
C LEU A 209 1.78 9.98 -11.52
N VAL A 210 0.72 9.52 -12.17
CA VAL A 210 -0.63 9.43 -11.60
C VAL A 210 -1.09 7.97 -11.57
N PRO A 211 -1.19 7.37 -10.37
CA PRO A 211 -1.75 6.05 -10.21
C PRO A 211 -3.22 6.04 -10.60
N PHE A 212 -3.58 5.13 -11.50
CA PHE A 212 -4.94 4.76 -11.81
C PHE A 212 -5.15 3.34 -11.26
N MET A 213 -6.09 3.17 -10.34
CA MET A 213 -6.27 1.95 -9.56
C MET A 213 -7.61 1.27 -9.85
N GLY A 214 -7.55 0.00 -10.25
CA GLY A 214 -8.69 -0.90 -10.37
C GLY A 214 -8.83 -1.85 -9.18
N ALA A 215 -9.82 -2.75 -9.24
CA ALA A 215 -10.19 -3.61 -8.12
C ALA A 215 -9.04 -4.51 -7.62
N GLY A 216 -8.10 -4.88 -8.51
CA GLY A 216 -6.94 -5.70 -8.17
C GLY A 216 -6.02 -5.07 -7.12
N VAL A 217 -6.02 -3.74 -6.97
CA VAL A 217 -5.28 -3.05 -5.90
C VAL A 217 -5.86 -3.40 -4.53
N SER A 218 -7.19 -3.34 -4.40
CA SER A 218 -7.91 -3.64 -3.15
C SER A 218 -7.95 -5.14 -2.82
N MET A 219 -7.76 -6.03 -3.81
CA MET A 219 -7.67 -7.48 -3.57
C MET A 219 -6.52 -7.86 -2.62
N SER A 220 -5.44 -7.07 -2.56
CA SER A 220 -4.36 -7.26 -1.59
C SER A 220 -4.81 -7.12 -0.12
N ALA A 221 -5.95 -6.47 0.11
CA ALA A 221 -6.60 -6.34 1.42
C ALA A 221 -7.67 -7.42 1.68
N GLY A 222 -7.94 -8.29 0.70
CA GLY A 222 -9.03 -9.26 0.73
C GLY A 222 -10.34 -8.76 0.12
N ALA A 223 -10.34 -7.64 -0.63
CA ALA A 223 -11.52 -7.21 -1.38
C ALA A 223 -11.86 -8.23 -2.48
N PRO A 224 -13.16 -8.42 -2.80
CA PRO A 224 -13.54 -9.30 -3.89
C PRO A 224 -13.14 -8.72 -5.25
N SER A 225 -12.81 -9.59 -6.20
CA SER A 225 -12.88 -9.23 -7.62
C SER A 225 -14.32 -8.94 -8.05
N TRP A 226 -14.54 -8.38 -9.24
CA TRP A 226 -15.90 -8.13 -9.74
C TRP A 226 -16.74 -9.43 -9.79
N GLY A 227 -16.20 -10.53 -10.32
CA GLY A 227 -16.89 -11.83 -10.32
C GLY A 227 -17.23 -12.32 -8.90
N GLN A 228 -16.28 -12.19 -7.96
CA GLN A 228 -16.50 -12.58 -6.56
C GLN A 228 -17.56 -11.71 -5.86
N LEU A 229 -17.61 -10.42 -6.19
CA LEU A 229 -18.64 -9.50 -5.69
C LEU A 229 -20.02 -9.93 -6.19
N LEU A 230 -20.15 -10.27 -7.48
CA LEU A 230 -21.41 -10.75 -8.06
C LEU A 230 -21.84 -12.09 -7.44
N ASP A 231 -20.91 -13.01 -7.19
CA ASP A 231 -21.17 -14.27 -6.49
C ASP A 231 -21.65 -14.04 -5.03
N GLY A 232 -21.06 -13.07 -4.34
CA GLY A 232 -21.47 -12.62 -3.01
C GLY A 232 -22.88 -12.05 -3.01
N LEU A 233 -23.16 -11.09 -3.91
CA LEU A 233 -24.48 -10.49 -4.08
C LEU A 233 -25.54 -11.52 -4.50
N ALA A 234 -25.19 -12.50 -5.33
CA ALA A 234 -26.09 -13.59 -5.70
C ALA A 234 -26.44 -14.50 -4.50
N SER A 235 -25.51 -14.62 -3.55
CA SER A 235 -25.74 -15.37 -2.31
C SER A 235 -26.62 -14.61 -1.33
N ASP A 236 -26.42 -13.30 -1.20
CA ASP A 236 -27.30 -12.40 -0.42
C ASP A 236 -28.70 -12.32 -1.03
N ALA A 237 -28.79 -12.35 -2.35
CA ALA A 237 -30.04 -12.48 -3.08
C ALA A 237 -30.65 -13.89 -2.99
N HIS A 238 -30.11 -14.83 -2.20
CA HIS A 238 -30.67 -16.17 -1.98
C HIS A 238 -31.08 -16.91 -3.26
N LEU A 239 -30.35 -16.70 -4.36
CA LEU A 239 -30.59 -17.40 -5.63
C LEU A 239 -30.33 -18.89 -5.46
N SER A 240 -31.15 -19.73 -6.10
CA SER A 240 -30.92 -21.17 -6.18
C SER A 240 -29.67 -21.48 -7.01
N ASP A 241 -29.08 -22.67 -6.83
CA ASP A 241 -27.88 -23.07 -7.57
C ASP A 241 -28.08 -23.01 -9.10
N ARG A 242 -29.29 -23.34 -9.56
CA ARG A 242 -29.65 -23.25 -10.98
C ARG A 242 -29.67 -21.81 -11.48
N GLU A 243 -30.14 -20.87 -10.67
CA GLU A 243 -30.16 -19.45 -11.05
C GLU A 243 -28.76 -18.84 -11.00
N LYS A 244 -27.93 -19.21 -10.02
CA LYS A 244 -26.51 -18.83 -9.96
C LYS A 244 -25.76 -19.31 -11.21
N GLU A 245 -25.98 -20.56 -11.62
CA GLU A 245 -25.40 -21.10 -12.86
C GLU A 245 -25.89 -20.34 -14.10
N SER A 246 -27.18 -19.98 -14.15
CA SER A 246 -27.71 -19.18 -15.24
C SER A 246 -27.17 -17.75 -15.28
N LEU A 247 -26.82 -17.16 -14.12
CA LEU A 247 -26.18 -15.85 -14.03
C LEU A 247 -24.76 -15.88 -14.57
N LYS A 248 -23.98 -16.90 -14.18
CA LYS A 248 -22.56 -17.06 -14.59
C LYS A 248 -22.35 -17.15 -16.11
N ASN A 249 -23.36 -17.58 -16.85
CA ASN A 249 -23.33 -17.65 -18.31
C ASN A 249 -23.55 -16.28 -19.01
N ARG A 250 -23.57 -15.18 -18.27
CA ARG A 250 -23.83 -13.82 -18.78
C ARG A 250 -22.65 -12.89 -18.49
N SER A 251 -22.58 -11.77 -19.20
CA SER A 251 -21.60 -10.73 -18.92
C SER A 251 -21.75 -10.18 -17.49
N ASN A 252 -20.66 -9.67 -16.90
CA ASN A 252 -20.69 -9.09 -15.54
C ASN A 252 -21.72 -7.95 -15.41
N LEU A 253 -21.88 -7.15 -16.46
CA LEU A 253 -22.86 -6.05 -16.52
C LEU A 253 -24.31 -6.57 -16.51
N ASP A 254 -24.59 -7.65 -17.24
CA ASP A 254 -25.93 -8.26 -17.26
C ASP A 254 -26.24 -8.93 -15.92
N GLN A 255 -25.24 -9.60 -15.31
CA GLN A 255 -25.38 -10.18 -13.96
C GLN A 255 -25.73 -9.10 -12.93
N ALA A 256 -24.99 -7.99 -12.91
CA ALA A 256 -25.28 -6.86 -12.03
C ALA A 256 -26.70 -6.32 -12.24
N GLY A 257 -27.15 -6.18 -13.50
CA GLY A 257 -28.47 -5.64 -13.83
C GLY A 257 -29.61 -6.52 -13.30
N ILE A 258 -29.47 -7.84 -13.48
CA ILE A 258 -30.42 -8.82 -12.97
C ILE A 258 -30.44 -8.79 -11.44
N LEU A 259 -29.27 -8.78 -10.79
CA LEU A 259 -29.18 -8.70 -9.33
C LEU A 259 -29.85 -7.42 -8.80
N ARG A 260 -29.60 -6.26 -9.39
CA ARG A 260 -30.30 -5.01 -9.02
C ARG A 260 -31.82 -5.15 -9.08
N SER A 261 -32.35 -5.75 -10.15
CA SER A 261 -33.80 -5.99 -10.27
C SER A 261 -34.33 -6.82 -9.11
N ILE A 262 -33.62 -7.90 -8.74
CA ILE A 262 -33.99 -8.79 -7.64
C ILE A 262 -33.95 -8.05 -6.29
N PHE A 263 -32.89 -7.28 -6.04
CA PHE A 263 -32.78 -6.47 -4.83
C PHE A 263 -33.89 -5.42 -4.75
N ASN A 264 -34.21 -4.73 -5.84
CA ASN A 264 -35.27 -3.71 -5.88
C ASN A 264 -36.65 -4.30 -5.54
N GLU A 265 -36.96 -5.52 -6.00
CA GLU A 265 -38.20 -6.22 -5.62
C GLU A 265 -38.29 -6.51 -4.11
N ARG A 266 -37.14 -6.68 -3.46
CA ARG A 266 -37.01 -7.00 -2.03
C ARG A 266 -36.90 -5.78 -1.13
N VAL A 267 -36.30 -4.69 -1.60
CA VAL A 267 -36.28 -3.40 -0.88
C VAL A 267 -37.71 -2.94 -0.56
N ASN A 268 -38.67 -3.18 -1.46
CA ASN A 268 -40.10 -2.94 -1.21
C ASN A 268 -40.67 -3.74 -0.01
N ARG A 269 -39.92 -4.71 0.52
CA ARG A 269 -40.24 -5.54 1.69
C ARG A 269 -39.41 -5.18 2.93
N GLY A 270 -38.62 -4.11 2.87
CA GLY A 270 -37.78 -3.61 3.99
C GLY A 270 -36.37 -4.20 4.05
N GLU A 271 -35.90 -4.86 2.98
CA GLU A 271 -34.54 -5.43 2.89
C GLU A 271 -33.49 -4.39 2.43
N THR A 272 -32.21 -4.71 2.65
CA THR A 272 -31.04 -3.90 2.27
C THR A 272 -31.03 -3.57 0.78
N SER A 273 -30.68 -2.33 0.40
CA SER A 273 -30.58 -1.98 -1.03
C SER A 273 -29.40 -2.64 -1.71
N PHE A 274 -29.46 -2.79 -3.04
CA PHE A 274 -28.36 -3.33 -3.85
C PHE A 274 -27.03 -2.59 -3.59
N ASN A 275 -27.08 -1.27 -3.51
CA ASN A 275 -25.93 -0.42 -3.26
C ASN A 275 -25.35 -0.60 -1.85
N GLN A 276 -26.21 -0.76 -0.83
CA GLN A 276 -25.78 -1.07 0.53
C GLN A 276 -25.19 -2.49 0.66
N ALA A 277 -25.73 -3.45 -0.08
CA ALA A 277 -25.17 -4.79 -0.17
C ALA A 277 -23.74 -4.74 -0.76
N ILE A 278 -23.54 -4.01 -1.88
CA ILE A 278 -22.20 -3.78 -2.44
C ILE A 278 -21.26 -3.17 -1.39
N ALA A 279 -21.70 -2.10 -0.72
CA ALA A 279 -20.90 -1.43 0.29
C ALA A 279 -20.47 -2.38 1.42
N SER A 280 -21.36 -3.30 1.84
CA SER A 280 -21.08 -4.28 2.88
C SER A 280 -20.01 -5.30 2.49
N HIS A 281 -19.91 -5.66 1.20
CA HIS A 281 -18.88 -6.58 0.69
C HIS A 281 -17.50 -5.94 0.55
N VAL A 282 -17.41 -4.61 0.46
CA VAL A 282 -16.16 -3.89 0.14
C VAL A 282 -15.74 -2.85 1.17
N ASP A 283 -16.51 -2.62 2.24
CA ASP A 283 -16.14 -1.75 3.38
C ASP A 283 -15.09 -2.41 4.29
N LEU A 284 -13.90 -2.60 3.73
CA LEU A 284 -12.73 -3.11 4.44
C LEU A 284 -12.06 -2.00 5.26
N LYS A 285 -11.65 -2.33 6.49
CA LYS A 285 -11.00 -1.37 7.41
C LYS A 285 -9.48 -1.35 7.33
N ARG A 286 -8.87 -2.32 6.63
CA ARG A 286 -7.42 -2.45 6.55
C ARG A 286 -6.98 -2.53 5.10
N TYR A 287 -6.03 -1.69 4.71
CA TYR A 287 -5.50 -1.66 3.35
C TYR A 287 -4.36 -2.65 3.19
N GLY A 288 -4.26 -3.26 2.00
CA GLY A 288 -3.19 -4.20 1.67
C GLY A 288 -1.91 -3.52 1.25
N LEU A 289 -0.94 -4.33 0.81
CA LEU A 289 0.38 -3.88 0.42
C LEU A 289 0.36 -2.99 -0.84
N ALA A 290 -0.47 -3.29 -1.83
CA ALA A 290 -0.53 -2.51 -3.07
C ALA A 290 -1.01 -1.06 -2.84
N PRO A 291 -2.12 -0.78 -2.11
CA PRO A 291 -2.49 0.58 -1.72
C PRO A 291 -1.37 1.31 -0.96
N ALA A 292 -0.70 0.63 -0.03
CA ALA A 292 0.38 1.21 0.78
C ALA A 292 1.59 1.63 -0.07
N LEU A 293 2.01 0.76 -0.99
CA LEU A 293 3.11 1.04 -1.92
C LEU A 293 2.75 2.18 -2.88
N LEU A 294 1.55 2.18 -3.45
CA LEU A 294 1.09 3.26 -4.33
C LEU A 294 0.96 4.60 -3.59
N ALA A 295 0.49 4.59 -2.34
CA ALA A 295 0.46 5.78 -1.49
C ALA A 295 1.87 6.28 -1.16
N SER A 296 2.83 5.38 -1.00
CA SER A 296 4.23 5.69 -0.72
C SER A 296 4.94 6.40 -1.89
N LEU A 297 4.41 6.33 -3.12
CA LEU A 297 4.93 7.10 -4.27
C LEU A 297 4.78 8.62 -4.11
N GLY A 298 3.90 9.09 -3.23
CA GLY A 298 3.72 10.52 -2.98
C GLY A 298 3.12 11.31 -4.15
N SER A 299 2.53 10.67 -5.16
CA SER A 299 1.85 11.32 -6.28
C SER A 299 0.83 12.34 -5.78
N ARG A 300 0.68 13.53 -6.38
CA ARG A 300 -0.34 14.51 -5.94
C ARG A 300 -1.74 14.15 -6.41
N GLU A 301 -1.82 13.48 -7.55
CA GLU A 301 -3.07 13.08 -8.19
C GLU A 301 -3.16 11.56 -8.19
N ALA A 302 -4.36 11.04 -7.98
CA ALA A 302 -4.65 9.61 -8.08
C ALA A 302 -6.09 9.42 -8.57
N ILE A 303 -6.33 8.34 -9.30
CA ILE A 303 -7.64 8.00 -9.88
C ILE A 303 -7.98 6.57 -9.50
N THR A 304 -9.24 6.28 -9.17
CA THR A 304 -9.68 4.91 -8.88
C THR A 304 -11.10 4.61 -9.35
N LEU A 305 -11.33 3.35 -9.69
CA LEU A 305 -12.66 2.78 -9.91
C LEU A 305 -13.21 2.09 -8.65
N ASN A 306 -12.42 2.00 -7.58
CA ASN A 306 -12.77 1.22 -6.41
C ASN A 306 -13.72 2.00 -5.49
N TYR A 307 -14.72 1.31 -4.93
CA TYR A 307 -15.71 1.91 -4.04
C TYR A 307 -15.17 2.12 -2.61
N ASP A 308 -14.28 1.21 -2.17
CA ASP A 308 -13.69 1.16 -0.83
C ASP A 308 -12.84 2.39 -0.49
N THR A 309 -12.52 2.60 0.79
CA THR A 309 -11.71 3.74 1.26
C THR A 309 -10.25 3.37 1.57
N LEU A 310 -9.73 2.29 0.99
CA LEU A 310 -8.45 1.71 1.40
C LEU A 310 -7.27 2.59 0.99
N PHE A 311 -7.30 3.16 -0.21
CA PHE A 311 -6.23 4.03 -0.68
C PHE A 311 -6.22 5.37 0.06
N GLU A 312 -7.41 5.89 0.42
CA GLU A 312 -7.57 7.09 1.24
C GLU A 312 -6.90 6.91 2.60
N ALA A 313 -7.17 5.77 3.27
CA ALA A 313 -6.54 5.42 4.54
C ALA A 313 -5.02 5.23 4.40
N ALA A 314 -4.57 4.50 3.38
CA ALA A 314 -3.14 4.30 3.11
C ALA A 314 -2.41 5.63 2.85
N SER A 315 -3.02 6.54 2.09
CA SER A 315 -2.46 7.86 1.77
C SER A 315 -2.40 8.76 3.00
N ALA A 316 -3.42 8.72 3.87
CA ALA A 316 -3.41 9.46 5.13
C ALA A 316 -2.30 8.94 6.08
N ASP A 317 -2.18 7.62 6.23
CA ASP A 317 -1.15 7.00 7.07
C ASP A 317 0.27 7.18 6.49
N ALA A 318 0.40 7.39 5.18
CA ALA A 318 1.67 7.72 4.52
C ALA A 318 2.05 9.22 4.62
N GLY A 319 1.27 10.03 5.35
CA GLY A 319 1.50 11.46 5.55
C GLY A 319 0.94 12.36 4.44
N PHE A 320 0.18 11.80 3.49
CA PHE A 320 -0.33 12.50 2.30
C PHE A 320 -1.86 12.35 2.17
N PRO A 321 -2.67 12.88 3.10
CA PRO A 321 -4.12 12.79 2.99
C PRO A 321 -4.62 13.55 1.75
N ARG A 322 -5.62 12.98 1.05
CA ARG A 322 -6.14 13.50 -0.22
C ARG A 322 -7.56 14.01 -0.09
N THR A 323 -7.90 15.00 -0.91
CA THR A 323 -9.28 15.42 -1.12
C THR A 323 -9.96 14.45 -2.09
N VAL A 324 -11.07 13.82 -1.68
CA VAL A 324 -11.84 12.91 -2.54
C VAL A 324 -12.77 13.72 -3.46
N ILE A 325 -12.78 13.40 -4.74
CA ILE A 325 -13.59 14.03 -5.78
C ILE A 325 -14.45 12.95 -6.46
N PRO A 326 -15.76 13.18 -6.69
CA PRO A 326 -16.54 14.39 -6.36
C PRO A 326 -16.88 14.52 -4.85
N GLY A 327 -17.07 15.75 -4.36
CA GLY A 327 -17.66 16.01 -3.03
C GLY A 327 -16.76 16.66 -1.96
N GLY A 328 -15.44 16.57 -2.09
CA GLY A 328 -14.51 17.21 -1.15
C GLY A 328 -14.32 18.71 -1.40
N VAL A 329 -14.22 19.51 -0.33
CA VAL A 329 -13.73 20.90 -0.41
C VAL A 329 -12.23 20.87 -0.69
N GLN A 330 -11.78 21.55 -1.75
CA GLN A 330 -10.35 21.65 -2.08
C GLN A 330 -9.61 22.47 -1.00
N GLU A 331 -9.13 21.80 0.05
CA GLU A 331 -8.23 22.40 1.04
C GLU A 331 -6.77 21.95 0.85
N LYS A 332 -6.53 20.86 0.12
CA LYS A 332 -5.22 20.20 0.00
C LYS A 332 -4.74 20.14 -1.45
N ASN A 333 -3.42 20.26 -1.64
CA ASN A 333 -2.73 20.18 -2.93
C ASN A 333 -2.77 18.78 -3.59
N ALA A 334 -3.35 17.77 -2.92
CA ALA A 334 -3.45 16.40 -3.42
C ALA A 334 -4.90 15.92 -3.43
N TRP A 335 -5.29 15.21 -4.50
CA TRP A 335 -6.65 14.73 -4.71
C TRP A 335 -6.69 13.25 -5.14
N LEU A 336 -7.85 12.63 -4.87
CA LEU A 336 -8.22 11.29 -5.33
C LEU A 336 -9.55 11.39 -6.08
N LEU A 337 -9.56 10.99 -7.33
CA LEU A 337 -10.75 10.97 -8.17
C LEU A 337 -11.38 9.57 -8.17
N LYS A 338 -12.61 9.45 -7.69
CA LYS A 338 -13.37 8.19 -7.70
C LYS A 338 -14.41 8.23 -8.80
N LEU A 339 -14.23 7.39 -9.82
CA LEU A 339 -15.08 7.45 -11.01
C LEU A 339 -16.42 6.72 -10.83
N HIS A 340 -16.45 5.66 -10.01
CA HIS A 340 -17.62 4.80 -9.86
C HIS A 340 -18.33 4.95 -8.50
N GLY A 341 -18.12 6.07 -7.82
CA GLY A 341 -18.70 6.33 -6.50
C GLY A 341 -17.90 5.77 -5.34
N SER A 342 -18.51 5.72 -4.15
CA SER A 342 -17.87 5.28 -2.91
C SER A 342 -18.83 4.57 -1.96
N VAL A 343 -18.31 3.65 -1.14
CA VAL A 343 -19.05 3.07 0.00
C VAL A 343 -19.55 4.09 1.01
N THR A 344 -18.96 5.29 1.05
CA THR A 344 -19.40 6.39 1.94
C THR A 344 -20.67 7.08 1.45
N ASP A 345 -20.98 6.95 0.16
CA ASP A 345 -22.24 7.38 -0.46
C ASP A 345 -22.73 6.26 -1.39
N PRO A 346 -23.37 5.20 -0.86
CA PRO A 346 -23.75 4.04 -1.65
C PRO A 346 -24.60 4.36 -2.88
N GLU A 347 -25.40 5.42 -2.86
CA GLU A 347 -26.23 5.82 -4.00
C GLU A 347 -25.41 6.34 -5.19
N SER A 348 -24.14 6.71 -4.97
CA SER A 348 -23.20 7.08 -6.04
C SER A 348 -22.58 5.88 -6.80
N ILE A 349 -22.79 4.65 -6.32
CA ILE A 349 -22.13 3.45 -6.85
C ILE A 349 -22.59 3.15 -8.29
N VAL A 350 -21.62 2.98 -9.19
CA VAL A 350 -21.83 2.64 -10.60
C VAL A 350 -21.41 1.19 -10.87
N LEU A 351 -22.37 0.29 -11.10
CA LEU A 351 -22.10 -1.14 -11.35
C LEU A 351 -22.92 -1.74 -12.51
N THR A 352 -24.13 -1.25 -12.80
CA THR A 352 -24.96 -1.82 -13.89
C THR A 352 -24.87 -1.02 -15.16
N ARG A 353 -25.16 -1.65 -16.31
CA ARG A 353 -25.20 -0.98 -17.62
C ARG A 353 -26.04 0.31 -17.59
N ASP A 354 -27.18 0.30 -16.90
CA ASP A 354 -28.03 1.49 -16.75
C ASP A 354 -27.34 2.63 -15.99
N ASP A 355 -26.57 2.34 -14.94
CA ASP A 355 -25.80 3.38 -14.23
C ASP A 355 -24.79 4.00 -15.20
N TYR A 356 -24.04 3.18 -15.93
CA TYR A 356 -23.03 3.66 -16.89
C TYR A 356 -23.64 4.54 -17.98
N LEU A 357 -24.82 4.16 -18.51
CA LEU A 357 -25.54 4.95 -19.51
C LEU A 357 -26.13 6.24 -18.92
N GLY A 358 -26.64 6.19 -17.69
CA GLY A 358 -27.19 7.33 -16.94
C GLY A 358 -26.13 8.32 -16.47
N PHE A 359 -24.88 7.87 -16.29
CA PHE A 359 -23.73 8.66 -15.86
C PHE A 359 -23.25 9.73 -16.88
N ASN A 360 -23.87 9.79 -18.06
CA ASN A 360 -23.48 10.66 -19.18
C ASN A 360 -23.44 12.17 -18.87
N VAL A 361 -24.13 12.66 -17.83
CA VAL A 361 -24.17 14.10 -17.51
C VAL A 361 -22.91 14.56 -16.72
N SER A 362 -22.24 13.65 -15.99
CA SER A 362 -21.01 13.90 -15.21
C SER A 362 -19.73 13.49 -15.95
N ARG A 363 -19.84 12.57 -16.92
CA ARG A 363 -18.73 12.00 -17.69
C ARG A 363 -17.90 13.04 -18.45
N ASN A 364 -18.48 14.15 -18.91
CA ASN A 364 -17.74 15.16 -19.69
C ASN A 364 -16.70 15.93 -18.86
N ALA A 365 -17.05 16.38 -17.65
CA ALA A 365 -16.12 17.08 -16.77
C ALA A 365 -15.04 16.13 -16.23
N LEU A 366 -15.45 14.91 -15.92
CA LEU A 366 -14.58 13.85 -15.43
C LEU A 366 -13.58 13.41 -16.50
N SER A 367 -14.05 13.12 -17.71
CA SER A 367 -13.21 12.86 -18.85
C SER A 367 -12.34 14.09 -19.14
N ALA A 368 -12.84 15.33 -19.09
CA ALA A 368 -11.98 16.52 -19.27
C ALA A 368 -10.83 16.60 -18.25
N LEU A 369 -11.06 16.25 -16.99
CA LEU A 369 -10.01 16.20 -15.96
C LEU A 369 -8.98 15.12 -16.27
N VAL A 370 -9.42 13.89 -16.54
CA VAL A 370 -8.54 12.78 -16.94
C VAL A 370 -7.71 13.17 -18.18
N LYS A 371 -8.35 13.81 -19.17
CA LYS A 371 -7.71 14.32 -20.39
C LYS A 371 -6.65 15.37 -20.10
N ALA A 372 -6.93 16.32 -19.20
CA ALA A 372 -5.97 17.34 -18.79
C ALA A 372 -4.77 16.73 -18.06
N THR A 373 -5.01 15.76 -17.16
CA THR A 373 -3.95 14.98 -16.50
C THR A 373 -3.05 14.31 -17.54
N LEU A 374 -3.60 13.59 -18.51
CA LEU A 374 -2.86 12.90 -19.57
C LEU A 374 -1.98 13.79 -20.47
N MET A 375 -2.35 15.06 -20.64
CA MET A 375 -1.53 15.99 -21.44
C MET A 375 -0.22 16.36 -20.75
N THR A 376 -0.14 16.21 -19.43
CA THR A 376 0.98 16.72 -18.62
C THR A 376 1.62 15.68 -17.71
N GLN A 377 0.96 14.52 -17.54
CA GLN A 377 1.29 13.46 -16.60
C GLN A 377 1.32 12.09 -17.30
N HIS A 378 2.01 11.14 -16.67
CA HIS A 378 2.07 9.73 -17.04
C HIS A 378 1.07 8.94 -16.19
N LEU A 379 0.13 8.23 -16.82
CA LEU A 379 -0.80 7.36 -16.10
C LEU A 379 -0.17 5.98 -15.84
N LEU A 380 -0.32 5.50 -14.61
CA LEU A 380 0.06 4.14 -14.23
C LEU A 380 -1.18 3.34 -13.84
N PHE A 381 -1.64 2.47 -14.74
CA PHE A 381 -2.77 1.58 -14.48
C PHE A 381 -2.31 0.36 -13.69
N VAL A 382 -2.95 0.12 -12.54
CA VAL A 382 -2.65 -1.00 -11.63
C VAL A 382 -3.95 -1.67 -11.20
N GLY A 383 -3.97 -3.01 -11.23
CA GLY A 383 -5.10 -3.80 -10.75
C GLY A 383 -6.30 -3.85 -11.71
N PHE A 384 -6.06 -3.74 -13.01
CA PHE A 384 -7.07 -3.89 -14.06
C PHE A 384 -6.97 -5.25 -14.75
N GLY A 385 -8.12 -5.80 -15.16
CA GLY A 385 -8.18 -6.89 -16.13
C GLY A 385 -8.22 -6.32 -17.54
N LEU A 386 -7.51 -6.95 -18.49
CA LEU A 386 -7.60 -6.58 -19.91
C LEU A 386 -8.97 -6.88 -20.53
N GLU A 387 -9.77 -7.72 -19.88
CA GLU A 387 -11.15 -8.04 -20.30
C GLU A 387 -12.19 -7.07 -19.72
N ASP A 388 -11.74 -6.06 -18.95
CA ASP A 388 -12.64 -5.07 -18.38
C ASP A 388 -13.08 -4.07 -19.46
N ASP A 389 -14.32 -4.22 -19.93
CA ASP A 389 -14.96 -3.31 -20.89
C ASP A 389 -14.83 -1.83 -20.47
N HIS A 390 -14.81 -1.53 -19.16
CA HIS A 390 -14.66 -0.16 -18.68
C HIS A 390 -13.24 0.37 -18.79
N PHE A 391 -12.24 -0.49 -18.59
CA PHE A 391 -10.86 -0.12 -18.86
C PHE A 391 -10.70 0.29 -20.34
N HIS A 392 -11.34 -0.44 -21.26
CA HIS A 392 -11.36 -0.10 -22.68
C HIS A 392 -12.07 1.23 -22.97
N GLU A 393 -13.23 1.47 -22.36
CA GLU A 393 -13.96 2.73 -22.51
C GLU A 393 -13.14 3.93 -22.03
N ILE A 394 -12.53 3.83 -20.85
CA ILE A 394 -11.71 4.89 -20.27
C ILE A 394 -10.53 5.16 -21.18
N LEU A 395 -9.76 4.14 -21.58
CA LEU A 395 -8.65 4.29 -22.52
C LEU A 395 -9.07 4.88 -23.87
N HIS A 396 -10.25 4.51 -24.38
CA HIS A 396 -10.79 5.08 -25.60
C HIS A 396 -11.08 6.59 -25.45
N ASP A 397 -11.71 6.98 -24.34
CA ASP A 397 -12.01 8.38 -24.02
C ASP A 397 -10.73 9.20 -23.79
N VAL A 398 -9.72 8.60 -23.17
CA VAL A 398 -8.35 9.12 -23.03
C VAL A 398 -7.74 9.42 -24.40
N ARG A 399 -7.73 8.43 -25.30
CA ARG A 399 -7.12 8.57 -26.63
C ARG A 399 -7.80 9.65 -27.48
N ARG A 400 -9.14 9.68 -27.48
CA ARG A 400 -9.90 10.66 -28.28
C ARG A 400 -9.62 12.11 -27.91
N ALA A 401 -9.03 12.35 -26.75
CA ALA A 401 -8.69 13.68 -26.30
C ALA A 401 -7.26 14.10 -26.53
N LEU A 402 -6.36 13.13 -26.70
CA LEU A 402 -4.97 13.41 -27.01
C LEU A 402 -4.89 13.98 -28.44
N PRO A 403 -4.11 15.05 -28.67
CA PRO A 403 -3.82 15.52 -30.01
C PRO A 403 -3.20 14.40 -30.87
N GLU A 404 -3.48 14.37 -32.17
CA GLU A 404 -2.96 13.34 -33.10
C GLU A 404 -1.43 13.21 -33.04
N ALA A 405 -0.71 14.33 -32.86
CA ALA A 405 0.75 14.36 -32.69
C ALA A 405 1.26 13.66 -31.41
N MET A 406 0.39 13.39 -30.45
CA MET A 406 0.69 12.63 -29.22
C MET A 406 0.27 11.16 -29.32
N HIS A 407 -0.49 10.77 -30.34
CA HIS A 407 -0.89 9.36 -30.55
C HIS A 407 0.29 8.46 -30.90
N GLU A 408 1.39 9.00 -31.42
CA GLU A 408 2.59 8.23 -31.76
C GLU A 408 3.56 8.05 -30.57
N LYS A 409 3.32 8.71 -29.43
CA LYS A 409 4.15 8.54 -28.23
C LYS A 409 3.64 7.37 -27.38
N ASN A 410 4.19 6.18 -27.64
CA ASN A 410 4.17 5.07 -26.69
C ASN A 410 4.89 5.48 -25.38
N GLY A 411 4.16 6.13 -24.46
CA GLY A 411 4.77 6.64 -23.22
C GLY A 411 3.95 7.62 -22.40
N ILE A 412 2.63 7.73 -22.64
CA ILE A 412 1.74 8.58 -21.82
C ILE A 412 1.04 7.73 -20.74
N ALA A 413 0.93 6.42 -20.98
CA ALA A 413 0.32 5.48 -20.05
C ALA A 413 1.08 4.15 -20.04
N THR A 414 1.18 3.58 -18.84
CA THR A 414 1.69 2.23 -18.61
C THR A 414 0.65 1.44 -17.82
N ALA A 415 0.37 0.20 -18.24
CA ALA A 415 -0.46 -0.72 -17.47
C ALA A 415 0.36 -1.91 -16.97
N LEU A 416 0.26 -2.15 -15.67
CA LEU A 416 0.89 -3.28 -15.00
C LEU A 416 -0.06 -4.48 -15.01
N MET A 417 0.32 -5.53 -15.72
CA MET A 417 -0.48 -6.73 -15.95
C MET A 417 0.07 -7.91 -15.16
N LEU A 418 -0.82 -8.76 -14.62
CA LEU A 418 -0.41 -9.99 -13.94
C LEU A 418 0.15 -11.03 -14.92
N SER A 419 -0.53 -11.24 -16.05
CA SER A 419 -0.14 -12.18 -17.09
C SER A 419 0.15 -11.50 -18.42
N LYS A 420 0.97 -12.16 -19.25
CA LYS A 420 1.12 -11.82 -20.66
C LYS A 420 -0.12 -12.23 -21.43
N ASP A 421 -0.70 -11.29 -22.16
CA ASP A 421 -1.71 -11.56 -23.18
C ASP A 421 -1.15 -11.15 -24.55
N PRO A 422 -0.67 -12.09 -25.38
CA PRO A 422 -0.09 -11.77 -26.67
C PRO A 422 -1.08 -11.09 -27.64
N LEU A 423 -2.39 -11.35 -27.50
CA LEU A 423 -3.41 -10.73 -28.35
C LEU A 423 -3.73 -9.33 -27.87
N GLY A 424 -3.88 -9.14 -26.55
CA GLY A 424 -3.95 -7.84 -25.91
C GLY A 424 -2.72 -6.98 -26.24
N GLU A 425 -1.51 -7.51 -26.11
CA GLU A 425 -0.29 -6.77 -26.46
C GLU A 425 -0.30 -6.25 -27.90
N ARG A 426 -0.81 -7.03 -28.86
CA ARG A 426 -0.99 -6.58 -30.24
C ARG A 426 -2.06 -5.51 -30.40
N MET A 427 -3.15 -5.61 -29.65
CA MET A 427 -4.25 -4.63 -29.67
C MET A 427 -3.82 -3.28 -29.06
N TRP A 428 -2.98 -3.33 -28.04
CA TRP A 428 -2.66 -2.20 -27.16
C TRP A 428 -1.26 -1.62 -27.34
N SER A 429 -0.37 -2.27 -28.10
CA SER A 429 1.05 -1.85 -28.28
C SER A 429 1.25 -0.44 -28.81
N ASN A 430 0.25 0.12 -29.50
CA ASN A 430 0.27 1.50 -30.02
C ASN A 430 -0.48 2.49 -29.11
N GLN A 431 -0.98 2.05 -27.96
CA GLN A 431 -1.86 2.83 -27.09
C GLN A 431 -1.32 2.95 -25.66
N LEU A 432 -0.67 1.90 -25.15
CA LEU A 432 -0.08 1.89 -23.82
C LEU A 432 1.14 0.98 -23.77
N SER A 433 2.04 1.29 -22.84
CA SER A 433 3.12 0.38 -22.46
C SER A 433 2.55 -0.70 -21.53
N LEU A 434 2.60 -1.95 -21.95
CA LEU A 434 2.18 -3.10 -21.15
C LEU A 434 3.38 -3.72 -20.45
N VAL A 435 3.31 -3.84 -19.13
CA VAL A 435 4.34 -4.47 -18.29
C VAL A 435 3.75 -5.70 -17.62
N SER A 436 4.15 -6.88 -18.08
CA SER A 436 3.57 -8.15 -17.61
C SER A 436 4.47 -8.83 -16.58
N MET A 437 3.91 -9.20 -15.42
CA MET A 437 4.66 -9.80 -14.30
C MET A 437 5.01 -11.28 -14.51
N GLY A 438 4.30 -11.97 -15.38
CA GLY A 438 4.57 -13.37 -15.70
C GLY A 438 3.68 -13.93 -16.80
N PRO A 439 3.72 -15.24 -17.04
CA PRO A 439 2.94 -15.88 -18.10
C PRO A 439 1.46 -16.01 -17.74
N ASP A 440 1.13 -16.32 -16.47
CA ASP A 440 -0.22 -16.68 -16.05
C ASP A 440 -0.70 -15.83 -14.86
N THR A 441 -2.02 -15.63 -14.76
CA THR A 441 -2.62 -14.93 -13.62
C THR A 441 -2.74 -15.89 -12.44
N ASN A 442 -1.99 -15.62 -11.36
CA ASN A 442 -2.04 -16.39 -10.12
C ASN A 442 -1.42 -15.59 -8.96
N GLY A 443 -1.45 -16.14 -7.74
CA GLY A 443 -0.86 -15.51 -6.56
C GLY A 443 0.62 -15.13 -6.69
N ARG A 444 1.42 -15.85 -7.49
CA ARG A 444 2.84 -15.54 -7.69
C ARG A 444 3.04 -14.31 -8.56
N THR A 445 2.24 -14.13 -9.62
CA THR A 445 2.30 -12.93 -10.45
C THR A 445 1.70 -11.72 -9.75
N ALA A 446 0.69 -11.90 -8.90
CA ALA A 446 0.21 -10.86 -7.99
C ALA A 446 1.31 -10.42 -7.00
N ARG A 447 2.04 -11.36 -6.41
CA ARG A 447 3.20 -11.06 -5.56
C ARG A 447 4.32 -10.36 -6.34
N ALA A 448 4.59 -10.79 -7.58
CA ALA A 448 5.59 -10.14 -8.43
C ALA A 448 5.23 -8.68 -8.76
N LEU A 449 3.93 -8.37 -8.94
CA LEU A 449 3.45 -7.00 -9.06
C LEU A 449 3.77 -6.17 -7.81
N GLU A 450 3.54 -6.71 -6.62
CA GLU A 450 3.89 -6.00 -5.37
C GLU A 450 5.39 -5.77 -5.24
N ILE A 451 6.23 -6.74 -5.62
CA ILE A 451 7.70 -6.60 -5.63
C ILE A 451 8.13 -5.54 -6.66
N PHE A 452 7.48 -5.49 -7.82
CA PHE A 452 7.70 -4.45 -8.83
C PHE A 452 7.34 -3.06 -8.27
N LEU A 453 6.19 -2.93 -7.60
CA LEU A 453 5.77 -1.68 -6.97
C LEU A 453 6.73 -1.25 -5.85
N ASP A 454 7.23 -2.19 -5.05
CA ASP A 454 8.22 -1.93 -4.00
C ASP A 454 9.57 -1.44 -4.57
N TYR A 455 10.04 -2.04 -5.68
CA TYR A 455 11.20 -1.54 -6.41
C TYR A 455 10.95 -0.13 -6.98
N LEU A 456 9.80 0.07 -7.61
CA LEU A 456 9.39 1.37 -8.15
C LEU A 456 9.39 2.44 -7.06
N VAL A 457 8.82 2.15 -5.89
CA VAL A 457 8.79 3.04 -4.72
C VAL A 457 10.21 3.36 -4.24
N ALA A 458 11.08 2.35 -4.11
CA ALA A 458 12.46 2.56 -3.70
C ALA A 458 13.21 3.48 -4.66
N MET A 459 13.06 3.26 -5.98
CA MET A 459 13.68 4.11 -7.00
C MET A 459 13.02 5.50 -7.09
N ALA A 460 11.74 5.61 -6.75
CA ALA A 460 11.00 6.87 -6.72
C ALA A 460 11.30 7.72 -5.48
N THR A 461 11.88 7.13 -4.43
CA THR A 461 12.16 7.84 -3.19
C THR A 461 13.45 8.66 -3.32
N ASP A 462 13.29 9.99 -3.31
CA ASP A 462 14.37 10.99 -3.42
C ASP A 462 14.44 11.93 -2.20
N SER A 463 13.64 11.64 -1.16
CA SER A 463 13.73 12.36 0.10
C SER A 463 15.04 12.03 0.81
N HIS A 464 15.68 13.06 1.36
CA HIS A 464 16.89 12.94 2.18
C HIS A 464 16.66 13.59 3.55
N SER A 465 15.42 13.57 4.04
CA SER A 465 15.00 14.21 5.30
C SER A 465 15.62 13.57 6.56
N TYR A 466 16.43 12.53 6.40
CA TYR A 466 17.24 11.92 7.47
C TYR A 466 18.64 12.56 7.58
N LEU A 467 19.09 13.34 6.59
CA LEU A 467 20.50 13.76 6.48
C LEU A 467 20.95 14.64 7.64
N LEU A 468 20.11 15.60 8.05
CA LEU A 468 20.35 16.51 9.16
C LEU A 468 19.59 16.11 10.44
N ALA A 469 18.72 15.10 10.36
CA ALA A 469 17.95 14.63 11.52
C ALA A 469 18.82 13.88 12.53
N ASP A 470 18.50 14.03 13.81
CA ASP A 470 19.21 13.34 14.89
C ASP A 470 19.02 11.82 14.83
N GLY A 471 20.07 11.08 15.18
CA GLY A 471 20.03 9.62 15.33
C GLY A 471 20.39 8.83 14.06
N TYR A 472 20.74 9.50 12.96
CA TYR A 472 21.15 8.85 11.71
C TYR A 472 22.65 8.96 11.43
N GLU A 473 23.40 9.80 12.17
CA GLU A 473 24.79 10.19 11.89
C GLU A 473 25.72 8.98 11.72
N GLN A 474 25.55 7.99 12.58
CA GLN A 474 26.38 6.78 12.60
C GLN A 474 26.12 5.90 11.39
N ALA A 475 24.92 5.95 10.81
CA ALA A 475 24.52 5.13 9.68
C ALA A 475 24.75 5.80 8.31
N LEU A 476 25.10 7.10 8.29
CA LEU A 476 25.50 7.85 7.10
C LEU A 476 26.83 7.37 6.51
N THR A 477 27.00 7.52 5.21
CA THR A 477 28.30 7.36 4.54
C THR A 477 29.28 8.48 4.94
N ASP A 478 30.59 8.27 4.73
CA ASP A 478 31.59 9.31 5.03
C ASP A 478 31.36 10.61 4.24
N ALA A 479 30.90 10.51 2.99
CA ALA A 479 30.56 11.66 2.18
C ALA A 479 29.34 12.42 2.73
N GLU A 480 28.29 11.71 3.15
CA GLU A 480 27.11 12.31 3.77
C GLU A 480 27.42 12.93 5.13
N ARG A 481 28.24 12.30 5.96
CA ARG A 481 28.69 12.89 7.24
C ARG A 481 29.43 14.20 7.02
N LEU A 482 30.30 14.24 6.01
CA LEU A 482 31.01 15.47 5.64
C LEU A 482 30.05 16.56 5.13
N LEU A 483 29.07 16.18 4.31
CA LEU A 483 28.04 17.09 3.82
C LEU A 483 27.19 17.63 4.97
N ARG A 484 26.69 16.75 5.85
CA ARG A 484 25.93 17.10 7.06
C ARG A 484 26.68 18.14 7.88
N LYS A 485 27.95 17.88 8.20
CA LYS A 485 28.79 18.81 8.96
C LYS A 485 28.88 20.18 8.29
N ARG A 486 29.12 20.23 6.97
CA ARG A 486 29.20 21.50 6.23
C ARG A 486 27.88 22.27 6.24
N LEU A 487 26.75 21.57 6.15
CA LEU A 487 25.42 22.19 6.20
C LEU A 487 25.10 22.72 7.60
N GLN A 488 25.49 21.99 8.65
CA GLN A 488 25.37 22.45 10.05
C GLN A 488 26.26 23.68 10.30
N ASP A 489 27.54 23.61 9.92
CA ASP A 489 28.48 24.73 10.04
C ASP A 489 27.97 25.98 9.30
N LEU A 490 27.33 25.81 8.13
CA LEU A 490 26.71 26.90 7.37
C LEU A 490 25.49 27.49 8.11
N SER A 491 24.63 26.64 8.65
CA SER A 491 23.43 27.04 9.40
C SER A 491 23.79 27.82 10.67
N ASP A 492 24.83 27.38 11.38
CA ASP A 492 25.30 27.98 12.63
C ASP A 492 25.97 29.35 12.42
N GLN A 493 26.45 29.63 11.21
CA GLN A 493 27.09 30.90 10.85
C GLN A 493 26.08 32.01 10.51
N PHE A 494 24.81 31.68 10.25
CA PHE A 494 23.82 32.71 9.92
C PHE A 494 23.43 33.54 11.13
N THR A 495 23.48 34.86 10.94
CA THR A 495 22.86 35.84 11.84
C THR A 495 21.33 35.80 11.74
N ASP A 496 20.64 36.34 12.75
CA ASP A 496 19.17 36.40 12.75
C ASP A 496 18.63 37.24 11.57
N GLU A 497 19.30 38.35 11.23
CA GLU A 497 18.95 39.18 10.07
C GLU A 497 19.08 38.41 8.73
N GLU A 498 20.12 37.57 8.60
CA GLU A 498 20.31 36.73 7.41
C GLU A 498 19.22 35.66 7.30
N LYS A 499 18.84 35.03 8.43
CA LYS A 499 17.76 34.03 8.49
C LYS A 499 16.41 34.63 8.09
N GLU A 500 16.10 35.84 8.55
CA GLU A 500 14.83 36.53 8.24
C GLU A 500 14.76 37.07 6.80
N SER A 501 15.91 37.25 6.15
CA SER A 501 15.98 37.66 4.75
C SER A 501 15.21 36.69 3.84
N SER A 502 14.78 37.14 2.66
CA SER A 502 14.08 36.28 1.70
C SER A 502 14.92 35.07 1.25
N GLY A 503 16.25 35.25 1.17
CA GLY A 503 17.19 34.17 0.82
C GLY A 503 17.41 33.21 1.99
N GLY A 504 17.57 33.73 3.20
CA GLY A 504 17.73 32.92 4.42
C GLY A 504 16.53 32.02 4.69
N ARG A 505 15.31 32.55 4.57
CA ARG A 505 14.08 31.75 4.70
C ARG A 505 14.04 30.58 3.72
N ARG A 506 14.42 30.80 2.46
CA ARG A 506 14.47 29.71 1.47
C ARG A 506 15.51 28.65 1.82
N LEU A 507 16.66 29.06 2.37
CA LEU A 507 17.69 28.13 2.79
C LEU A 507 17.28 27.35 4.06
N GLN A 508 16.59 27.98 4.99
CA GLN A 508 15.99 27.31 6.16
C GLN A 508 14.96 26.27 5.73
N GLU A 509 14.10 26.58 4.76
CA GLU A 509 13.17 25.60 4.17
C GLU A 509 13.95 24.38 3.61
N MET A 510 15.04 24.62 2.87
CA MET A 510 15.87 23.53 2.33
C MET A 510 16.56 22.70 3.43
N LEU A 511 17.05 23.34 4.49
CA LEU A 511 17.65 22.64 5.63
C LEU A 511 16.59 21.81 6.38
N GLY A 512 15.37 22.36 6.54
CA GLY A 512 14.23 21.64 7.11
C GLY A 512 13.81 20.43 6.26
N GLU A 513 13.79 20.57 4.93
CA GLU A 513 13.55 19.45 3.98
C GLU A 513 14.61 18.33 4.13
N LEU A 514 15.85 18.68 4.50
CA LEU A 514 16.93 17.74 4.80
C LEU A 514 16.91 17.20 6.24
N GLY A 515 15.93 17.62 7.05
CA GLY A 515 15.69 17.09 8.39
C GLY A 515 16.25 17.90 9.54
N ALA A 516 16.73 19.12 9.31
CA ALA A 516 17.13 20.01 10.39
C ALA A 516 15.91 20.36 11.26
N GLU A 517 16.08 20.35 12.58
CA GLU A 517 15.07 20.88 13.49
C GLU A 517 15.21 22.41 13.56
N ASN A 518 14.07 23.11 13.52
CA ASN A 518 14.02 24.58 13.59
C ASN A 518 14.18 25.10 15.02
#